data_AF-A0A5N9HGA5-F1
#
_entry.id   AF-A0A5N9HGA5-F1
#
_cell.length_a   1.000
_cell.length_b   1.000
_cell.length_c   1.000
_cell.angle_alpha   90.00
_cell.angle_beta   90.00
_cell.angle_gamma   90.00
#
_symmetry.space_group_name_H-M   'P 1'
#
loop_
_entity.id
_entity.type
_entity.pdbx_description
1 polymer ?
#
loop_
_entity_poly.entity_id
_entity_poly.type
_entity_poly.pdbx_seq_one_letter_code
_entity_poly.pdbx_strand_id
1 'polypeptide(L)' 'MANRLANQTSPYLLQHSENPVDWYPWGEE' A
#
# COMPACT_ATOMS: atom_id res chain seq x y z
N MET A 1 -10.50 -1.94 7.16
CA MET A 1 -10.29 -1.41 5.81
C MET A 1 -8.96 -1.96 5.35
N ALA A 2 -8.93 -2.93 4.44
CA ALA A 2 -7.66 -3.49 3.97
C ALA A 2 -7.00 -2.50 3.01
N ASN A 3 -5.76 -2.09 3.29
CA ASN A 3 -5.02 -1.13 2.47
C ASN A 3 -4.82 -1.71 1.06
N ARG A 4 -4.91 -0.87 0.03
CA ARG A 4 -4.72 -1.26 -1.39
C ARG A 4 -3.37 -1.93 -1.66
N LEU A 5 -2.40 -1.72 -0.78
CA LEU A 5 -1.08 -2.33 -0.82
C LEU A 5 -1.07 -3.86 -0.62
N ALA A 6 -2.15 -4.46 -0.11
CA ALA A 6 -2.25 -5.91 0.10
C ALA A 6 -2.14 -6.75 -1.18
N ASN A 7 -2.35 -6.15 -2.37
CA ASN A 7 -2.24 -6.83 -3.66
C ASN A 7 -0.93 -6.53 -4.40
N GLN A 8 0.04 -5.87 -3.76
CA GLN A 8 1.32 -5.53 -4.38
C GLN A 8 2.32 -6.69 -4.23
N THR A 9 3.26 -6.81 -5.15
CA THR A 9 4.29 -7.86 -5.12
C THR A 9 5.60 -7.40 -4.47
N SER A 10 5.76 -6.09 -4.27
CA SER A 10 6.94 -5.54 -3.63
C SER A 10 6.92 -5.85 -2.12
N PRO A 11 8.00 -6.43 -1.56
CA PRO A 11 8.07 -6.75 -0.14
C PRO A 11 7.96 -5.50 0.74
N TYR A 12 8.47 -4.36 0.27
CA TYR A 12 8.31 -3.07 0.95
C TYR A 12 6.84 -2.64 1.02
N LEU A 13 6.09 -2.76 -0.08
CA LEU A 13 4.67 -2.37 -0.12
C LEU A 13 3.80 -3.30 0.73
N LEU A 14 4.09 -4.60 0.73
CA LEU A 14 3.39 -5.59 1.56
C LEU A 14 3.60 -5.35 3.06
N GLN A 15 4.79 -4.90 3.47
CA GLN A 15 5.07 -4.52 4.85
C GLN A 15 4.17 -3.38 5.35
N HIS A 16 3.59 -2.59 4.43
CA HIS A 16 2.67 -1.50 4.76
C HIS A 16 1.18 -1.84 4.56
N SER A 17 0.84 -3.06 4.19
CA SER A 17 -0.54 -3.49 3.86
C SER A 17 -1.52 -3.51 5.05
N GLU A 18 -0.99 -3.57 6.28
CA GLU A 18 -1.80 -3.56 7.52
C GLU A 18 -1.81 -2.20 8.22
N ASN A 19 -1.15 -1.18 7.64
CA ASN A 19 -1.18 0.15 8.24
C ASN A 19 -2.59 0.75 8.13
N PRO A 20 -3.11 1.37 9.21
CA PRO A 20 -4.41 2.05 9.21
C PRO A 20 -4.43 3.32 8.34
N VAL A 21 -3.25 3.76 7.89
CA VAL A 21 -3.05 4.86 6.97
C VAL A 21 -3.35 4.37 5.55
N ASP A 22 -4.35 4.96 4.90
CA ASP A 22 -4.72 4.67 3.52
C ASP A 22 -3.69 5.31 2.58
N TRP A 23 -2.60 4.59 2.32
CA TRP A 23 -1.51 5.02 1.46
C TRP A 23 -1.95 4.99 -0.01
N TYR A 24 -1.82 6.14 -0.69
CA TYR A 24 -2.01 6.24 -2.13
C TYR A 24 -0.64 6.20 -2.82
N PRO A 25 -0.47 5.45 -3.92
CA PRO A 25 0.73 5.57 -4.73
C PRO A 25 0.85 7.01 -5.21
N TRP A 26 2.08 7.54 -5.21
CA TRP A 26 2.33 8.88 -5.75
C TRP A 26 1.89 8.87 -7.22
N GLY A 27 0.85 9.64 -7.54
CA GLY A 27 0.33 9.74 -8.90
C GLY A 27 1.38 10.35 -9.82
N GLU A 28 1.34 9.96 -11.09
CA GLU A 28 2.10 10.60 -12.16
C GLU A 28 1.55 12.03 -12.32
N GLU A 29 2.29 13.00 -11.79
CA GLU A 29 2.25 14.37 -12.30
C GLU A 29 3.11 14.44 -13.57
#